data_AF-A0A1J5Q5J8-F1
#
_entry.id   AF-A0A1J5Q5J8-F1
#
_cell.length_a   1.000
_cell.length_b   1.000
_cell.length_c   1.000
_cell.angle_alpha   90.00
_cell.angle_beta   90.00
_cell.angle_gamma   90.00
#
_symmetry.space_group_name_H-M   'P 1'
#
loop_
_entity.id
_entity.type
_entity.pdbx_description
1 polymer ?
#
loop_
_entity_poly.entity_id
_entity_poly.type
_entity_poly.pdbx_seq_one_letter_code
_entity_poly.pdbx_strand_id
1 'polypeptide(L)' 'MTDKPIFLTLTPELAKQLVQEIQAVLDGDASYFHAELWSDDGRQVGIHLGGPDDE' A
#
# COMPACT_ATOMS: atom_id res chain seq x y z
N MET A 1 -4.41 12.63 20.56
CA MET A 1 -2.99 12.31 20.28
C MET A 1 -2.76 12.70 18.83
N THR A 2 -1.76 13.52 18.54
CA THR A 2 -1.51 13.94 17.15
C THR A 2 -1.07 12.69 16.38
N ASP A 3 -1.94 12.14 15.52
CA ASP A 3 -1.62 11.04 14.61
C ASP A 3 -0.55 11.52 13.65
N LYS A 4 0.70 11.38 14.09
CA LYS A 4 1.85 11.76 13.30
C LYS A 4 2.00 10.67 12.23
N PRO A 5 1.98 11.01 10.94
CA PRO A 5 2.10 10.02 9.89
C PRO A 5 3.40 9.23 10.06
N ILE A 6 3.29 7.90 10.01
CA ILE A 6 4.44 6.99 9.99
C ILE A 6 4.88 6.87 8.53
N PHE A 7 6.12 7.27 8.25
CA PHE A 7 6.71 7.09 6.93
C PHE A 7 7.50 5.78 6.92
N LEU A 8 7.17 4.89 5.99
CA LEU A 8 7.94 3.68 5.70
C LEU A 8 8.75 3.88 4.43
N THR A 9 10.02 3.49 4.47
CA THR A 9 10.88 3.43 3.28
C THR A 9 10.82 2.03 2.72
N LEU A 10 10.37 1.89 1.48
CA LEU A 10 10.44 0.61 0.77
C LEU A 10 11.80 0.47 0.09
N THR A 11 12.33 -0.75 0.05
CA THR A 11 13.46 -1.04 -0.84
C THR A 11 13.01 -0.81 -2.30
N PRO A 12 13.94 -0.47 -3.22
CA PRO A 12 13.59 -0.24 -4.62
C PRO A 12 12.79 -1.40 -5.24
N GLU A 13 13.14 -2.63 -4.88
CA GLU A 13 12.46 -3.85 -5.33
C GLU A 13 11.02 -3.93 -4.82
N LEU A 14 10.80 -3.67 -3.52
CA LEU A 14 9.47 -3.66 -2.93
C LEU A 14 8.61 -2.51 -3.46
N ALA A 15 9.21 -1.34 -3.66
CA ALA A 15 8.54 -0.20 -4.27
C ALA A 15 8.08 -0.53 -5.70
N LYS A 16 8.93 -1.20 -6.49
CA LYS A 16 8.59 -1.62 -7.85
C LYS A 16 7.45 -2.63 -7.87
N GLN A 17 7.51 -3.66 -7.02
CA GLN A 17 6.44 -4.65 -6.92
C GLN A 17 5.11 -4.00 -6.51
N LEU A 18 5.14 -3.15 -5.49
CA LEU A 18 3.96 -2.41 -5.04
C LEU A 18 3.34 -1.61 -6.19
N VAL A 19 4.13 -0.82 -6.92
CA VAL A 19 3.62 -0.03 -8.04
C VAL A 19 3.02 -0.90 -9.14
N GLN A 20 3.61 -2.07 -9.43
CA GLN A 20 3.08 -2.99 -10.45
C GLN A 20 1.71 -3.54 -10.07
N GLU A 21 1.54 -3.97 -8.83
CA GLU A 21 0.25 -4.51 -8.35
C GLU A 21 -0.82 -3.42 -8.29
N ILE A 22 -0.45 -2.19 -7.89
CA ILE A 22 -1.33 -1.02 -7.95
C ILE A 22 -1.78 -0.77 -9.40
N GLN A 23 -0.82 -0.76 -10.32
CA GLN A 23 -1.11 -0.48 -11.74
C GLN A 23 -2.01 -1.56 -12.34
N ALA A 24 -1.84 -2.82 -11.97
CA ALA A 24 -2.71 -3.91 -12.42
C ALA A 24 -4.17 -3.67 -12.00
N VAL A 25 -4.44 -3.13 -10.81
CA VAL A 25 -5.81 -2.78 -10.41
C VAL A 25 -6.35 -1.61 -11.21
N LEU A 26 -5.54 -0.56 -11.42
CA LEU A 26 -5.96 0.62 -12.15
C LEU A 26 -6.22 0.34 -13.63
N ASP A 27 -5.45 -0.56 -14.23
CA ASP A 27 -5.60 -0.99 -15.63
C ASP A 27 -6.77 -1.98 -15.80
N GLY A 28 -7.36 -2.47 -14.70
CA GLY A 28 -8.44 -3.45 -14.70
C GLY A 28 -7.98 -4.90 -14.89
N ASP A 29 -6.67 -5.14 -14.89
CA ASP A 29 -6.06 -6.47 -14.92
C ASP A 29 -6.28 -7.22 -13.59
N ALA A 30 -6.48 -6.49 -12.49
CA ALA A 30 -6.87 -7.00 -11.19
C ALA A 30 -8.07 -6.21 -10.63
N SER A 31 -8.94 -6.88 -9.86
CA SER A 31 -10.14 -6.22 -9.31
C SER A 31 -9.93 -5.65 -7.91
N TYR A 32 -8.84 -6.01 -7.22
CA TYR A 32 -8.58 -5.63 -5.84
C TYR A 32 -7.09 -5.76 -5.50
N PHE A 33 -6.59 -4.84 -4.68
CA PHE A 33 -5.23 -4.90 -4.12
C PHE A 33 -5.26 -4.61 -2.62
N HIS A 34 -4.56 -5.46 -1.86
CA HIS A 34 -4.30 -5.26 -0.44
C HIS A 34 -2.89 -5.70 -0.14
N ALA A 35 -2.14 -4.84 0.56
CA ALA A 35 -0.83 -5.18 1.07
C ALA A 35 -0.72 -4.84 2.55
N GLU A 36 -0.23 -5.81 3.32
CA GLU A 36 0.22 -5.63 4.68
C GLU A 36 1.74 -5.45 4.67
N LEU A 37 2.20 -4.29 5.10
CA LEU A 37 3.61 -3.98 5.29
C LEU A 37 3.93 -4.00 6.77
N TRP A 38 5.12 -4.44 7.09
CA TRP A 38 5.62 -4.46 8.45
C TRP A 38 6.83 -3.55 8.53
N SER A 39 6.85 -2.67 9.53
CA SER A 39 8.05 -1.90 9.84
C SER A 39 9.09 -2.77 10.55
N ASP A 40 10.35 -2.32 10.54
CA ASP A 40 11.45 -3.00 11.25
C ASP A 40 11.20 -3.12 12.77
N ASP A 41 10.38 -2.24 13.35
CA ASP A 41 9.95 -2.29 14.75
C ASP A 41 8.67 -3.11 14.99
N GLY A 42 8.22 -3.87 13.98
CA GLY A 42 7.13 -4.84 14.08
C GLY A 42 5.73 -4.25 14.06
N ARG A 43 5.55 -3.01 13.59
CA ARG A 43 4.24 -2.40 13.40
C ARG A 43 3.67 -2.79 12.05
N GLN A 44 2.42 -3.26 12.07
CA GLN A 44 1.67 -3.52 10.86
C GLN A 44 1.16 -2.22 10.24
N VAL A 45 1.30 -2.10 8.92
CA VAL A 45 0.84 -0.97 8.11
C VAL A 45 0.11 -1.54 6.90
N GLY A 46 -1.19 -1.30 6.81
CA GLY A 46 -1.97 -1.65 5.63
C GLY A 46 -1.85 -0.56 4.56
N ILE A 47 -1.72 -0.95 3.30
CA ILE A 47 -2.02 -0.07 2.16
C ILE A 47 -3.45 -0.38 1.71
N HIS A 48 -4.31 0.63 1.85
CA HIS A 48 -5.66 0.62 1.31
C HIS A 48 -5.72 1.57 0.12
N LEU A 49 -6.14 1.07 -1.03
CA LEU A 49 -6.42 1.88 -2.21
C LEU A 49 -7.93 1.99 -2.34
N GLY A 50 -8.45 3.11 -1.87
CA GLY A 50 -9.88 3.35 -1.90
C GLY A 50 -10.36 3.62 -3.32
N GLY A 51 -11.46 2.99 -3.70
CA GLY A 51 -12.20 3.35 -4.90
C GLY A 51 -13.00 4.65 -4.69
N PRO A 52 -13.58 5.25 -5.74
CA PRO A 52 -14.47 6.40 -5.62
C PRO A 52 -15.72 6.14 -4.76
N ASP A 53 -16.04 4.88 -4.45
CA ASP A 53 -17.17 4.46 -3.62
C ASP A 53 -16.81 4.22 -2.13
N ASP A 54 -15.57 4.43 -1.71
CA ASP A 54 -15.09 4.20 -0.32
C ASP A 54 -15.30 5.40 0.64
N GLU A 55 -16.25 6.32 0.34
CA GLU A 55 -16.65 7.43 1.24
C GLU A 55 -17.52 6.98 2.44
#